data_AF-A0A7W6XEL4-F1
#
_entry.id   AF-A0A7W6XEL4-F1
#
_cell.length_a   1.000
_cell.length_b   1.000
_cell.length_c   1.000
_cell.angle_alpha   90.00
_cell.angle_beta   90.00
_cell.angle_gamma   90.00
#
_symmetry.space_group_name_H-M   'P 1'
#
loop_
_entity.id
_entity.type
_entity.pdbx_description
1 polymer ?
#
loop_
_entity_poly.entity_id
_entity_poly.type
_entity_poly.pdbx_seq_one_letter_code
_entity_poly.pdbx_strand_id
1 'polypeptide(L)' 'MSIIFRIVFIVAGAVTALFVARDALNFTIIQTFVAVLLVTAVVGAGSLWSMRRKT' A
#
# COMPACT_ATOMS: atom_id res chain seq x y z
N MET A 1 12.33 -8.24 8.95
CA MET A 1 11.18 -7.47 8.42
C MET A 1 11.21 -6.07 9.02
N SER A 2 11.48 -5.05 8.23
CA SER A 2 11.55 -3.65 8.69
C SER A 2 10.17 -3.11 9.09
N ILE A 3 10.16 -2.22 10.10
CA ILE A 3 8.93 -1.71 10.73
C ILE A 3 8.01 -0.96 9.74
N ILE A 4 8.61 -0.32 8.74
CA ILE A 4 7.91 0.46 7.70
C ILE A 4 7.00 -0.45 6.87
N PHE A 5 7.53 -1.57 6.36
CA PHE A 5 6.73 -2.51 5.57
C PHE A 5 5.63 -3.17 6.41
N ARG A 6 5.85 -3.38 7.72
CA ARG A 6 4.80 -3.89 8.61
C ARG A 6 3.60 -2.94 8.68
N ILE A 7 3.86 -1.65 8.88
CA ILE A 7 2.80 -0.63 8.93
C ILE A 7 2.05 -0.60 7.59
N VAL A 8 2.77 -0.62 6.46
CA VAL A 8 2.17 -0.66 5.13
C VAL A 8 1.29 -1.88 4.94
N PHE A 9 1.72 -3.07 5.37
CA PHE A 9 0.92 -4.30 5.24
C PHE A 9 -0.32 -4.31 6.14
N ILE A 10 -0.24 -3.74 7.35
CA ILE A 10 -1.40 -3.56 8.23
C ILE A 10 -2.43 -2.65 7.57
N VAL A 11 -1.99 -1.51 7.02
CA VAL A 11 -2.86 -0.57 6.30
C VAL A 11 -3.46 -1.23 5.06
N ALA A 12 -2.66 -1.95 4.27
CA ALA A 12 -3.13 -2.65 3.09
C ALA A 12 -4.22 -3.68 3.44
N GLY A 13 -4.02 -4.50 4.48
CA GLY A 13 -5.02 -5.45 4.94
C GLY A 13 -6.32 -4.78 5.40
N ALA A 14 -6.22 -3.67 6.15
CA ALA A 14 -7.39 -2.91 6.58
C ALA A 14 -8.15 -2.29 5.40
N VAL A 15 -7.43 -1.68 4.44
CA VAL A 15 -8.03 -1.11 3.23
C VAL A 15 -8.70 -2.19 2.40
N THR A 16 -8.04 -3.32 2.17
CA THR A 16 -8.63 -4.43 1.41
C THR A 16 -9.87 -4.99 2.09
N ALA A 17 -9.91 -5.08 3.42
CA ALA A 17 -11.07 -5.53 4.18
C ALA A 17 -12.30 -4.60 4.05
N LEU A 18 -12.11 -3.33 3.67
CA LEU A 18 -13.22 -2.42 3.39
C LEU A 18 -13.88 -2.69 2.03
N PHE A 19 -13.12 -3.23 1.06
CA PHE A 19 -13.61 -3.48 -0.31
C PHE A 19 -13.92 -4.95 -0.59
N VAL A 20 -13.32 -5.87 0.18
CA VAL A 20 -13.41 -7.31 -0.03
C VAL A 20 -13.62 -7.98 1.32
N ALA A 21 -14.60 -8.87 1.40
CA ALA A 21 -14.81 -9.70 2.59
C ALA A 21 -13.51 -10.46 2.92
N ARG A 22 -13.10 -10.41 4.19
CA ARG A 22 -11.87 -11.07 4.67
C ARG A 22 -11.83 -12.58 4.39
N ASP A 23 -12.99 -13.21 4.31
CA ASP A 23 -13.15 -14.64 4.06
C ASP A 23 -13.22 -14.98 2.56
N ALA A 24 -13.03 -14.00 1.68
CA ALA A 24 -12.99 -14.22 0.24
C ALA A 24 -11.70 -14.97 -0.15
N LEU A 25 -11.84 -15.97 -1.03
CA LEU A 25 -10.72 -16.77 -1.54
C LEU A 25 -9.57 -15.91 -2.10
N ASN A 26 -9.91 -14.76 -2.69
CA ASN A 26 -8.98 -13.86 -3.35
C ASN A 26 -8.48 -12.71 -2.45
N PHE A 27 -8.79 -12.72 -1.15
CA PHE A 27 -8.43 -11.62 -0.24
C PHE A 27 -6.93 -11.33 -0.25
N THR A 28 -6.09 -12.37 -0.14
CA THR A 28 -4.63 -12.25 -0.14
C THR A 28 -4.10 -11.65 -1.45
N ILE A 29 -4.71 -12.01 -2.59
CA ILE A 29 -4.32 -11.48 -3.90
C ILE A 29 -4.63 -9.98 -3.92
N ILE A 30 -5.86 -9.60 -3.59
CA ILE A 30 -6.29 -8.20 -3.61
C ILE A 30 -5.51 -7.37 -2.57
N GLN A 31 -5.20 -7.94 -1.40
CA GLN A 31 -4.34 -7.31 -0.40
C GLN A 31 -2.94 -7.02 -0.94
N THR A 32 -2.37 -7.96 -1.69
CA THR A 32 -1.05 -7.77 -2.31
C THR A 32 -1.10 -6.63 -3.34
N PHE A 33 -2.14 -6.58 -4.18
CA PHE A 33 -2.34 -5.48 -5.12
C PHE A 33 -2.46 -4.13 -4.40
N VAL A 34 -3.28 -4.04 -3.35
CA VAL A 34 -3.44 -2.82 -2.55
C VAL A 34 -2.13 -2.42 -1.88
N ALA A 35 -1.35 -3.36 -1.37
CA ALA A 35 -0.04 -3.11 -0.77
C ALA A 35 0.93 -2.51 -1.81
N VAL A 36 1.02 -3.10 -3.00
CA VAL A 36 1.88 -2.58 -4.09
C VAL A 36 1.44 -1.17 -4.50
N LEU A 37 0.13 -0.93 -4.58
CA LEU A 37 -0.43 0.38 -4.93
C LEU A 37 -0.06 1.45 -3.87
N LEU A 38 -0.18 1.12 -2.58
CA LEU A 38 0.21 2.01 -1.48
C LEU A 38 1.71 2.32 -1.50
N VAL A 39 2.57 1.30 -1.67
CA VAL A 39 4.02 1.51 -1.79
C VAL A 39 4.35 2.43 -2.97
N THR A 40 3.73 2.18 -4.12
CA THR A 40 3.93 2.99 -5.33
C THR A 40 3.49 4.43 -5.12
N ALA A 41 2.35 4.66 -4.46
CA ALA A 41 1.87 5.99 -4.14
C ALA A 41 2.82 6.75 -3.20
N VAL A 42 3.35 6.09 -2.17
CA VAL A 42 4.30 6.70 -1.23
C VAL A 42 5.61 7.08 -1.93
N VAL A 43 6.18 6.16 -2.72
CA VAL A 43 7.41 6.41 -3.46
C VAL A 43 7.20 7.48 -4.54
N GLY A 44 6.08 7.40 -5.27
CA GLY A 44 5.71 8.37 -6.31
C GLY A 44 5.50 9.77 -5.75
N ALA A 45 4.78 9.91 -4.63
CA ALA A 45 4.60 11.18 -3.95
C ALA A 45 5.94 11.75 -3.44
N GLY A 46 6.80 10.91 -2.86
CA GLY A 46 8.15 11.31 -2.45
C GLY A 46 9.01 11.78 -3.61
N SER A 47 8.96 11.07 -4.74
CA SER A 47 9.67 11.42 -5.98
C SER A 47 9.18 12.75 -6.55
N LEU A 48 7.86 12.93 -6.68
CA LEU A 48 7.26 14.18 -7.16
C LEU A 48 7.59 15.36 -6.24
N TRP A 49 7.56 15.16 -4.93
CA TRP A 49 7.96 16.18 -3.96
C TRP A 49 9.43 16.55 -4.07
N SER A 50 10.31 15.56 -4.28
CA SER A 50 11.74 15.80 -4.53
C SER A 50 11.96 16.57 -5.83
N MET A 51 11.21 16.26 -6.88
CA MET A 51 11.30 16.95 -8.16
C MET A 51 10.83 18.40 -8.04
N ARG A 52 9.70 18.64 -7.37
CA ARG A 52 9.19 19.99 -7.07
C ARG A 52 10.13 20.85 -6.24
N ARG A 53 10.96 20.26 -5.37
CA ARG A 53 11.96 21.01 -4.58
C ARG A 53 13.25 21.35 -5.34
N LYS A 54 13.48 20.72 -6.50
CA LYS A 54 14.68 20.96 -7.32
C LYS A 54 14.45 21.93 -8.48
N THR A 55 13.19 22.22 -8.81
CA THR A 55 12.79 23.28 -9.76
C THR A 55 12.55 24.57 -9.00
#